data_AF-A0A143XZ23-F1
#
_entry.id   AF-A0A143XZ23-F1
#
_cell.length_a   1.000
_cell.length_b   1.000
_cell.length_c   1.000
_cell.angle_alpha   90.00
_cell.angle_beta   90.00
_cell.angle_gamma   90.00
#
_symmetry.space_group_name_H-M   'P 1'
#
loop_
_entity.id
_entity.type
_entity.pdbx_description
1 polymer ?
#
loop_
_entity_poly.entity_id
_entity_poly.type
_entity_poly.pdbx_seq_one_letter_code
_entity_poly.pdbx_strand_id
1 'polypeptide(L)' 'MGRLDFLYCMELPHRAVAVYLYLYDRANRDGECWPSIPTIARELKLSESTVRRQSRT' A
#
# COMPACT_ATOMS: atom_id res chain seq x y z
N MET A 1 -20.48 10.21 -1.81
CA MET A 1 -19.84 8.93 -2.19
C MET A 1 -18.34 9.12 -2.20
N GLY A 2 -17.64 8.44 -1.29
CA GLY A 2 -16.20 8.65 -1.05
C GLY A 2 -15.34 8.05 -2.17
N ARG A 3 -14.24 8.75 -2.49
CA ARG A 3 -13.27 8.49 -3.57
C ARG A 3 -12.63 7.09 -3.60
N LEU A 4 -12.98 6.19 -2.68
CA LEU A 4 -12.30 4.91 -2.44
C LEU A 4 -13.20 3.69 -2.64
N ASP A 5 -14.47 3.87 -3.04
CA ASP A 5 -15.43 2.76 -3.18
C ASP A 5 -14.95 1.66 -4.15
N PHE A 6 -14.24 2.05 -5.22
CA PHE A 6 -13.67 1.11 -6.19
C PHE A 6 -12.58 0.19 -5.61
N LEU A 7 -11.84 0.64 -4.59
CA LEU A 7 -10.81 -0.17 -3.92
C LEU A 7 -11.42 -1.21 -2.97
N TYR A 8 -12.60 -0.92 -2.41
CA TYR A 8 -13.35 -1.87 -1.58
C TYR A 8 -14.11 -2.91 -2.41
N CYS A 9 -14.44 -2.60 -3.67
CA CYS A 9 -15.21 -3.47 -4.57
C CYS A 9 -14.37 -4.60 -5.19
N MET A 10 -13.03 -4.50 -5.14
CA MET A 10 -12.13 -5.36 -5.92
C MET A 10 -11.73 -6.70 -5.26
N GLU A 11 -12.33 -7.10 -4.13
CA GLU A 11 -11.88 -8.28 -3.33
C GLU A 11 -10.39 -8.27 -2.95
N LEU A 12 -9.68 -7.15 -3.18
CA LEU A 12 -8.31 -7.00 -2.75
C LEU A 12 -8.28 -6.96 -1.22
N PRO A 13 -7.29 -7.60 -0.58
CA PRO A 13 -7.14 -7.50 0.85
C PRO A 13 -7.09 -6.02 1.24
N HIS A 14 -7.89 -5.57 2.22
CA HIS A 14 -7.87 -4.19 2.72
C HIS A 14 -6.45 -3.67 3.04
N ARG A 15 -5.56 -4.60 3.37
CA ARG A 15 -4.13 -4.36 3.63
C ARG A 15 -3.37 -3.93 2.37
N ALA A 16 -3.71 -4.49 1.21
CA ALA A 16 -3.14 -4.11 -0.08
C ALA A 16 -3.51 -2.67 -0.45
N VAL A 17 -4.78 -2.32 -0.23
CA VAL A 17 -5.30 -0.97 -0.46
C VAL A 17 -4.56 0.05 0.42
N ALA A 18 -4.32 -0.29 1.69
CA ALA A 18 -3.55 0.56 2.60
C ALA A 18 -2.10 0.75 2.15
N VAL A 19 -1.44 -0.31 1.66
CA VAL A 19 -0.08 -0.22 1.08
C VAL A 19 -0.07 0.65 -0.17
N TYR A 20 -1.06 0.49 -1.05
CA TYR A 20 -1.18 1.29 -2.27
C TYR A 20 -1.42 2.76 -1.96
N LEU A 21 -2.35 3.07 -1.05
CA LEU A 21 -2.61 4.43 -0.60
C LEU A 21 -1.39 5.08 0.04
N TYR A 22 -0.66 4.33 0.86
CA TYR A 22 0.57 4.80 1.47
C TYR A 22 1.64 5.13 0.42
N LEU A 23 1.82 4.27 -0.57
CA LEU A 23 2.76 4.50 -1.68
C LEU A 23 2.34 5.69 -2.53
N TYR A 24 1.04 5.82 -2.82
CA TYR A 24 0.48 6.91 -3.60
C TYR A 24 0.60 8.27 -2.89
N ASP A 25 0.35 8.31 -1.59
CA ASP A 25 0.43 9.53 -0.77
C ASP A 25 1.88 10.00 -0.57
N ARG A 26 2.83 9.06 -0.41
CA ARG A 26 4.27 9.34 -0.27
C ARG A 26 5.04 9.33 -1.59
N ALA A 27 4.40 9.07 -2.72
CA ALA A 27 5.06 9.14 -4.03
C ALA A 27 5.46 10.59 -4.31
N ASN A 28 6.69 10.78 -4.79
CA ASN A 28 7.16 12.11 -5.17
C ASN A 28 6.46 12.58 -6.45
N ARG A 29 6.74 13.80 -6.91
CA ARG A 29 6.16 14.35 -8.16
C ARG A 29 6.38 13.47 -9.41
N ASP A 30 7.39 12.60 -9.38
CA ASP A 30 7.70 11.62 -10.42
C ASP A 30 6.93 10.29 -10.28
N GLY A 31 6.09 10.15 -9.24
CA GLY A 31 5.40 8.89 -8.94
C GLY A 31 6.31 7.83 -8.28
N GLU A 32 7.57 8.16 -8.04
CA GLU A 32 8.54 7.25 -7.44
C GLU A 32 8.56 7.38 -5.91
N CYS A 33 8.53 6.24 -5.24
CA CYS A 33 8.73 6.13 -3.80
C CYS A 33 9.74 5.01 -3.57
N TRP A 34 10.81 5.29 -2.81
CA TRP A 34 11.85 4.31 -2.46
C TRP A 34 11.82 3.89 -0.98
N PRO A 35 10.65 3.61 -0.36
CA PRO A 35 10.63 3.20 1.03
C PRO A 35 11.13 1.76 1.15
N SER A 36 12.04 1.53 2.08
CA SER A 36 12.44 0.17 2.45
C SER A 36 11.21 -0.62 2.92
N ILE A 37 11.08 -1.88 2.49
CA ILE A 37 10.03 -2.82 2.93
C ILE A 37 9.79 -2.79 4.46
N PRO A 38 10.83 -2.82 5.34
CA PRO A 38 10.63 -2.71 6.79
C PRO A 38 10.01 -1.38 7.24
N THR A 39 10.27 -0.29 6.53
CA THR A 39 9.70 1.03 6.83
C THR A 39 8.20 1.04 6.57
N ILE A 40 7.78 0.54 5.40
CA ILE A 40 6.36 0.41 5.04
C ILE A 40 5.63 -0.49 6.06
N ALA A 41 6.25 -1.61 6.43
CA ALA A 41 5.72 -2.56 7.40
C ALA A 41 5.52 -1.92 8.78
N ARG A 42 6.51 -1.16 9.29
CA ARG A 42 6.40 -0.45 10.57
C ARG A 42 5.32 0.63 10.57
N GLU A 43 5.25 1.43 9.50
CA GLU A 43 4.30 2.55 9.40
C GLU A 43 2.85 2.05 9.29
N LEU A 44 2.62 0.99 8.50
CA LEU A 44 1.30 0.39 8.33
C LEU A 44 0.94 -0.65 9.41
N LYS A 45 1.84 -0.90 10.36
CA LYS A 45 1.71 -1.95 11.39
C LYS A 45 1.40 -3.33 10.79
N LEU A 46 2.00 -3.61 9.63
CA LEU A 46 1.90 -4.89 8.93
C LEU A 46 3.19 -5.69 9.09
N SER A 47 3.12 -7.00 8.93
CA SER A 47 4.32 -7.82 8.83
C SER A 47 5.01 -7.57 7.49
N GLU A 48 6.35 -7.55 7.49
CA GLU A 48 7.17 -7.48 6.28
C GLU A 48 6.80 -8.58 5.27
N SER A 49 6.44 -9.76 5.77
CA SER A 49 5.95 -10.89 4.96
C SER A 49 4.67 -10.55 4.20
N THR A 50 3.78 -9.73 4.78
CA THR A 50 2.54 -9.27 4.13
C THR A 50 2.88 -8.26 3.04
N VAL A 51 3.73 -7.27 3.34
CA VAL A 51 4.16 -6.26 2.37
C VAL A 51 4.89 -6.92 1.18
N ARG A 52 5.78 -7.88 1.46
CA ARG A 52 6.52 -8.65 0.45
C ARG A 52 5.64 -9.53 -0.42
N ARG A 53 4.54 -10.06 0.12
CA ARG A 53 3.54 -10.80 -0.68
C ARG A 53 2.77 -9.87 -1.60
N GLN A 54 2.40 -8.70 -1.09
CA GLN A 54 1.67 -7.67 -1.85
C GLN A 54 2.50 -7.12 -3.01
N SER A 55 3.82 -6.95 -2.85
CA SER A 55 4.71 -6.45 -3.90
C SER A 55 5.12 -7.48 -4.96
N ARG A 56 4.70 -8.75 -4.81
CA ARG A 56 5.03 -9.86 -5.74
C ARG A 56 3.89 -10.19 -6.72
N THR A 57 2.73 -9.55 -6.57
CA THR A 57 1.57 -9.75 -7.46
C THR A 57 1.57 -8.66 -8.52
#